data_AF-A0A257VA10-F1
#
_entry.id   AF-A0A257VA10-F1
#
_cell.length_a   1.000
_cell.length_b   1.000
_cell.length_c   1.000
_cell.angle_alpha   90.00
_cell.angle_beta   90.00
_cell.angle_gamma   90.00
#
_symmetry.space_group_name_H-M   'P 1'
#
loop_
_entity.id
_entity.type
_entity.pdbx_description
1 polymer ?
#
loop_
_entity_poly.entity_id
_entity_poly.type
_entity_poly.pdbx_seq_one_letter_code
_entity_poly.pdbx_strand_id
1 'polypeptide(L)'
;MDASTTTRTAPEPRSAPRGWARAGLPLGIALLLAGAAAARADGPAPIPTPTPTPTEQAIPHGSATEIVVTAPRMDIPLKENPAATTVIEGEALATLPRTIGADEALRLVPGVKVDNQADEERVHLSIRGQGILTERGIRGIKVVLDGLPLNDPTGFAPDLFDVDWATVKRIEVFRG
;
A
#
# COMPACT_ATOMS: atom_id res chain seq x y z
N MET A 1 -61.92 33.84 -1.27
CA MET A 1 -61.66 34.21 -2.68
C MET A 1 -60.32 33.61 -3.03
N ASP A 2 -60.44 32.42 -3.59
CA ASP A 2 -59.42 31.40 -3.75
C ASP A 2 -58.56 31.64 -4.99
N ALA A 3 -57.28 31.30 -4.91
CA ALA A 3 -56.46 31.02 -6.09
C ALA A 3 -55.25 30.15 -5.71
N SER A 4 -55.53 28.86 -5.48
CA SER A 4 -54.52 27.80 -5.40
C SER A 4 -53.85 27.63 -6.77
N THR A 5 -52.58 28.01 -6.90
CA THR A 5 -51.77 27.70 -8.09
C THR A 5 -50.99 26.41 -7.81
N THR A 6 -51.57 25.29 -8.23
CA THR A 6 -50.91 23.99 -8.31
C THR A 6 -50.22 23.88 -9.67
N THR A 7 -48.88 23.95 -9.70
CA THR A 7 -48.11 23.55 -10.88
C THR A 7 -47.54 22.16 -10.63
N ARG A 8 -48.17 21.17 -11.26
CA ARG A 8 -47.78 19.76 -11.30
C ARG A 8 -46.70 19.59 -12.37
N THR A 9 -45.43 19.56 -11.97
CA THR A 9 -44.31 19.25 -12.88
C THR A 9 -44.23 17.73 -13.09
N ALA A 10 -44.12 17.34 -14.36
CA ALA A 10 -44.13 15.95 -14.84
C ALA A 10 -42.89 15.14 -14.42
N PRO A 11 -42.99 13.81 -14.29
CA PRO A 11 -41.84 12.95 -14.02
C PRO A 11 -40.96 12.77 -15.27
N GLU A 12 -39.66 12.99 -15.10
CA GLU A 12 -38.62 12.86 -16.12
C GLU A 12 -38.35 11.36 -16.47
N PRO A 13 -38.08 11.02 -17.74
CA PRO A 13 -37.95 9.62 -18.16
C PRO A 13 -36.67 8.95 -17.65
N ARG A 14 -36.83 7.81 -16.97
CA ARG A 14 -35.76 6.88 -16.58
C ARG A 14 -34.97 6.42 -17.81
N SER A 15 -33.68 6.75 -17.87
CA SER A 15 -32.74 6.19 -18.84
C SER A 15 -32.33 4.76 -18.45
N ALA A 16 -32.39 3.85 -19.43
CA ALA A 16 -32.14 2.42 -19.28
C ALA A 16 -30.63 2.08 -19.22
N PRO A 17 -30.25 0.94 -18.61
CA PRO A 17 -28.86 0.53 -18.49
C PRO A 17 -28.28 0.06 -19.84
N ARG A 18 -27.10 0.60 -20.18
CA ARG A 18 -26.32 0.20 -21.36
C ARG A 18 -25.63 -1.14 -21.06
N GLY A 19 -26.15 -2.21 -21.64
CA GLY A 19 -25.54 -3.54 -21.60
C GLY A 19 -24.22 -3.55 -22.39
N TRP A 20 -23.13 -3.94 -21.73
CA TRP A 20 -21.87 -4.21 -22.41
C TRP A 20 -21.98 -5.55 -23.16
N ALA A 21 -21.76 -5.50 -24.47
CA ALA A 21 -21.74 -6.69 -25.30
C ALA A 21 -20.46 -7.48 -25.03
N ARG A 22 -20.60 -8.72 -24.58
CA ARG A 22 -19.53 -9.72 -24.59
C ARG A 22 -19.36 -10.21 -26.02
N ALA A 23 -18.30 -9.77 -26.70
CA ALA A 23 -17.83 -10.37 -27.95
C ALA A 23 -16.63 -11.26 -27.64
N GLY A 24 -16.79 -12.56 -27.88
CA GLY A 24 -15.70 -13.53 -27.79
C GLY A 24 -14.90 -13.63 -29.09
N LEU A 25 -13.75 -14.30 -29.02
CA LEU A 25 -13.38 -15.36 -29.96
C LEU A 25 -12.20 -16.19 -29.41
N PRO A 26 -12.27 -17.53 -29.42
CA PRO A 26 -11.15 -18.43 -29.18
C PRO A 26 -10.62 -19.00 -30.51
N LEU A 27 -9.29 -19.11 -30.66
CA LEU A 27 -8.55 -20.00 -31.58
C LEU A 27 -7.06 -19.71 -31.32
N GLY A 28 -6.20 -20.61 -30.84
CA GLY A 28 -5.98 -21.97 -31.30
C GLY A 28 -4.85 -21.94 -32.32
N ILE A 29 -3.67 -22.49 -31.98
CA ILE A 29 -2.75 -23.23 -32.88
C ILE A 29 -1.68 -23.91 -32.00
N ALA A 30 -1.59 -25.22 -32.17
CA ALA A 30 -0.60 -26.12 -31.61
C ALA A 30 0.61 -26.26 -32.56
N LEU A 31 1.79 -26.59 -32.02
CA LEU A 31 2.72 -27.47 -32.74
C LEU A 31 3.70 -28.18 -31.79
N LEU A 32 3.63 -29.51 -31.79
CA LEU A 32 4.61 -30.45 -31.24
C LEU A 32 5.89 -30.45 -32.08
N LEU A 33 7.02 -30.81 -31.47
CA LEU A 33 7.98 -31.76 -32.07
C LEU A 33 8.84 -32.42 -30.99
N ALA A 34 8.73 -33.75 -30.96
CA ALA A 34 9.50 -34.69 -30.16
C ALA A 34 10.86 -34.98 -30.84
N GLY A 35 11.87 -35.28 -30.03
CA GLY A 35 13.16 -35.82 -30.50
C GLY A 35 13.70 -36.80 -29.46
N ALA A 36 13.75 -38.08 -29.81
CA ALA A 36 14.23 -39.19 -29.00
C ALA A 36 15.63 -39.65 -29.46
N ALA A 37 16.26 -40.42 -28.56
CA ALA A 37 17.41 -41.32 -28.76
C ALA A 37 18.82 -40.73 -28.65
N ALA A 38 19.58 -41.16 -27.63
CA ALA A 38 20.50 -42.30 -27.76
C ALA A 38 21.24 -42.53 -26.44
N ALA A 39 21.05 -43.71 -25.84
CA ALA A 39 21.84 -44.17 -24.72
C ALA A 39 23.26 -44.51 -25.20
N ARG A 40 24.27 -43.94 -24.55
CA ARG A 40 25.63 -44.51 -24.52
C ARG A 40 25.98 -44.87 -23.10
N ALA A 41 26.25 -46.16 -22.91
CA ALA A 41 26.94 -46.70 -21.76
C ALA A 41 28.41 -46.32 -21.88
N ASP A 42 28.93 -45.61 -20.88
CA ASP A 42 30.36 -45.41 -20.64
C ASP A 42 30.64 -45.67 -19.15
N GLY A 43 31.79 -46.27 -18.86
CA GLY A 43 32.12 -46.98 -17.62
C GLY A 43 32.22 -46.15 -16.32
N PRO A 44 32.67 -46.76 -15.21
CA PRO A 44 32.66 -46.11 -13.90
C PRO A 44 33.60 -44.90 -13.88
N ALA A 45 33.01 -43.71 -13.79
CA ALA A 45 33.73 -42.45 -13.68
C ALA A 45 34.51 -42.36 -12.36
N PRO A 46 35.71 -41.75 -12.37
CA PRO A 46 36.55 -41.57 -11.20
C PRO A 46 35.91 -40.62 -10.17
N ILE A 47 36.15 -40.88 -8.89
CA ILE A 47 35.69 -40.09 -7.74
C ILE A 47 36.11 -38.62 -7.94
N PRO A 48 35.19 -37.65 -7.99
CA PRO A 48 35.56 -36.24 -8.06
C PRO A 48 36.09 -35.79 -6.70
N THR A 49 37.34 -35.33 -6.71
CA THR A 49 37.95 -34.47 -5.69
C THR A 49 37.04 -33.25 -5.45
N PRO A 50 36.80 -32.79 -4.21
CA PRO A 50 35.91 -31.66 -3.96
C PRO A 50 36.48 -30.37 -4.56
N THR A 51 35.80 -29.88 -5.60
CA THR A 51 35.97 -28.54 -6.17
C THR A 51 35.74 -27.47 -5.08
N PRO A 52 36.59 -26.44 -4.98
CA PRO A 52 36.39 -25.35 -4.02
C PRO A 52 35.12 -24.56 -4.36
N THR A 53 34.34 -24.29 -3.31
CA THR A 53 33.18 -23.40 -3.27
C THR A 53 33.46 -22.09 -4.03
N PRO A 54 32.63 -21.69 -5.01
CA PRO A 54 32.71 -20.36 -5.58
C PRO A 54 32.46 -19.33 -4.48
N THR A 55 33.42 -18.44 -4.29
CA THR A 55 33.28 -17.21 -3.51
C THR A 55 32.09 -16.43 -4.07
N GLU A 56 30.99 -16.43 -3.31
CA GLU A 56 29.87 -15.51 -3.48
C GLU A 56 30.42 -14.08 -3.52
N GLN A 57 30.42 -13.48 -4.70
CA GLN A 57 30.85 -12.11 -4.91
C GLN A 57 29.90 -11.18 -4.16
N ALA A 58 30.38 -10.66 -3.03
CA ALA A 58 29.69 -9.66 -2.24
C ALA A 58 29.40 -8.43 -3.12
N ILE A 59 28.11 -8.21 -3.38
CA ILE A 59 27.59 -6.97 -3.95
C ILE A 59 27.98 -5.84 -2.98
N PRO A 60 28.61 -4.75 -3.44
CA PRO A 60 29.01 -3.67 -2.56
C PRO A 60 27.75 -3.02 -1.96
N HIS A 61 27.56 -3.20 -0.66
CA HIS A 61 26.53 -2.50 0.08
C HIS A 61 26.94 -1.02 0.11
N GLY A 62 26.30 -0.22 -0.73
CA GLY A 62 26.37 1.24 -0.62
C GLY A 62 26.09 1.64 0.83
N SER A 63 26.88 2.56 1.35
CA SER A 63 26.87 3.03 2.74
C SER A 63 25.46 3.00 3.34
N ALA A 64 25.23 2.10 4.29
CA ALA A 64 23.94 1.94 4.93
C ALA A 64 23.65 3.20 5.77
N THR A 65 22.91 4.15 5.20
CA THR A 65 22.34 5.25 5.97
C THR A 65 21.45 4.65 7.05
N GLU A 66 21.81 4.89 8.30
CA GLU A 66 21.09 4.39 9.46
C GLU A 66 19.78 5.17 9.61
N ILE A 67 18.65 4.48 9.40
CA ILE A 67 17.32 5.07 9.56
C ILE A 67 16.86 4.76 10.98
N VAL A 68 16.75 5.81 11.80
CA VAL A 68 16.20 5.74 13.15
C VAL A 68 14.69 5.91 13.08
N VAL A 69 13.96 5.00 13.73
CA VAL A 69 12.50 5.01 13.78
C VAL A 69 12.06 5.55 15.14
N THR A 70 11.22 6.58 15.10
CA THR A 70 10.64 7.31 16.25
C THR A 70 9.20 6.88 16.57
N ALA A 71 8.55 6.11 15.69
CA ALA A 71 7.23 5.55 15.95
C ALA A 71 7.17 4.62 17.18
N PRO A 72 8.15 3.74 17.46
CA PRO A 72 8.32 3.17 18.79
C PRO A 72 8.67 4.30 19.76
N ARG A 73 8.13 4.29 21.00
CA ARG A 73 8.44 5.34 22.02
C ARG A 73 9.94 5.47 22.37
N MET A 74 10.81 4.66 21.79
CA MET A 74 12.25 4.73 21.88
C MET A 74 12.84 4.75 20.48
N ASP A 75 13.82 5.62 20.26
CA ASP A 75 14.58 5.69 19.02
C ASP A 75 15.37 4.39 18.85
N ILE A 76 14.94 3.56 17.89
CA ILE A 76 15.56 2.27 17.59
C ILE A 76 15.95 2.25 16.11
N PRO A 77 17.17 1.79 15.76
CA PRO A 77 17.55 1.59 14.37
C PRO A 77 16.57 0.66 13.67
N LEU A 78 16.20 0.95 12.42
CA LEU A 78 15.23 0.13 11.67
C LEU A 78 15.62 -1.36 11.63
N LYS A 79 16.93 -1.67 11.61
CA LYS A 79 17.46 -3.04 11.60
C LYS A 79 17.21 -3.82 12.90
N GLU A 80 17.03 -3.12 14.01
CA GLU A 80 16.87 -3.70 15.35
C GLU A 80 15.40 -3.68 15.79
N ASN A 81 14.51 -3.06 15.00
CA ASN A 81 13.10 -2.96 15.32
C ASN A 81 12.40 -4.32 15.10
N PRO A 82 11.82 -4.94 16.16
CA PRO A 82 11.17 -6.24 16.04
C PRO A 82 9.83 -6.20 15.30
N ALA A 83 9.24 -5.02 15.10
CA ALA A 83 7.96 -4.87 14.42
C ALA A 83 8.13 -4.45 12.95
N ALA A 84 7.10 -4.75 12.16
CA ALA A 84 7.10 -4.46 10.74
C ALA A 84 6.94 -2.95 10.48
N THR A 85 8.07 -2.24 10.41
CA THR A 85 8.11 -0.80 10.19
C THR A 85 8.36 -0.45 8.72
N THR A 86 7.65 0.56 8.23
CA THR A 86 7.94 1.19 6.93
C THR A 86 8.29 2.64 7.18
N VAL A 87 9.39 3.11 6.60
CA VAL A 87 9.78 4.52 6.63
C VAL A 87 9.75 5.02 5.20
N ILE A 88 9.08 6.15 4.99
CA ILE A 88 9.06 6.88 3.72
C ILE A 88 9.69 8.24 4.00
N GLU A 89 10.77 8.57 3.30
CA GLU A 89 11.51 9.82 3.42
C GLU A 89 12.20 10.21 2.10
N GLY A 90 12.63 11.47 2.00
CA GLY A 90 13.49 11.96 0.91
C GLY A 90 12.87 11.84 -0.49
N GLU A 91 13.60 11.23 -1.42
CA GLU A 91 13.20 11.03 -2.83
C GLU A 91 11.85 10.31 -2.97
N ALA A 92 11.53 9.38 -2.06
CA ALA A 92 10.25 8.66 -2.09
C ALA A 92 9.05 9.57 -1.82
N LEU A 93 9.18 10.57 -0.92
CA LEU A 93 8.16 11.61 -0.76
C LEU A 93 8.19 12.63 -1.90
N ALA A 94 9.38 12.92 -2.46
CA ALA A 94 9.51 13.91 -3.53
C ALA A 94 8.92 13.46 -4.88
N THR A 95 8.87 12.14 -5.10
CA THR A 95 8.30 11.51 -6.30
C THR A 95 6.80 11.26 -6.19
N LEU A 96 6.25 11.22 -4.98
CA LEU A 96 4.82 11.21 -4.75
C LEU A 96 4.21 12.57 -5.12
N PRO A 97 2.98 12.60 -5.66
CA PRO A 97 2.28 13.86 -5.83
C PRO A 97 2.17 14.53 -4.46
N ARG A 98 2.52 15.82 -4.38
CA ARG A 98 2.37 16.63 -3.17
C ARG A 98 0.93 17.08 -3.09
N THR A 99 0.00 16.15 -2.92
CA THR A 99 -1.43 16.45 -2.76
C THR A 99 -1.78 16.59 -1.29
N ILE A 100 -3.02 17.01 -1.07
CA ILE A 100 -3.64 17.40 0.18
C ILE A 100 -3.95 16.15 1.06
N GLY A 101 -3.89 14.92 0.50
CA GLY A 101 -4.47 13.73 1.11
C GLY A 101 -3.48 12.69 1.65
N ALA A 102 -3.84 12.10 2.79
CA ALA A 102 -3.12 11.00 3.44
C ALA A 102 -3.04 9.72 2.58
N ASP A 103 -3.98 9.54 1.64
CA ASP A 103 -4.05 8.34 0.80
C ASP A 103 -2.90 8.23 -0.18
N GLU A 104 -2.42 9.36 -0.70
CA GLU A 104 -1.28 9.39 -1.61
C GLU A 104 0.02 9.10 -0.87
N ALA A 105 0.21 9.76 0.27
CA ALA A 105 1.40 9.63 1.11
C ALA A 105 1.59 8.20 1.64
N LEU A 106 0.48 7.52 1.98
CA LEU A 106 0.50 6.17 2.55
C LEU A 106 0.36 5.05 1.52
N ARG A 107 0.20 5.37 0.23
CA ARG A 107 0.01 4.39 -0.84
C ARG A 107 1.16 3.40 -1.00
N LEU A 108 2.37 3.81 -0.65
CA LEU A 108 3.58 2.97 -0.73
C LEU A 108 3.69 1.98 0.45
N VAL A 109 2.89 2.15 1.51
CA VAL A 109 3.01 1.33 2.71
C VAL A 109 2.21 0.03 2.57
N PRO A 110 2.86 -1.16 2.67
CA PRO A 110 2.15 -2.41 2.59
C PRO A 110 1.17 -2.60 3.75
N GLY A 111 -0.04 -3.07 3.45
CA GLY A 111 -1.05 -3.40 4.47
C GLY A 111 -1.67 -2.19 5.17
N VAL A 112 -1.43 -0.98 4.65
CA VAL A 112 -2.19 0.23 4.97
C VAL A 112 -3.20 0.45 3.87
N LYS A 113 -4.45 0.72 4.25
CA LYS A 113 -5.50 1.15 3.33
C LYS A 113 -6.07 2.45 3.86
N VAL A 114 -6.02 3.48 3.02
CA VAL A 114 -6.65 4.77 3.25
C VAL A 114 -7.81 4.88 2.29
N ASP A 115 -8.99 5.18 2.83
CA ASP A 115 -10.18 5.52 2.05
C ASP A 115 -10.51 6.98 2.35
N ASN A 116 -10.39 7.82 1.32
CA ASN A 116 -10.57 9.25 1.39
C ASN A 116 -11.98 9.60 0.89
N GLN A 117 -12.78 10.21 1.75
CA GLN A 117 -14.16 10.58 1.46
C GLN A 117 -14.34 12.09 1.61
N ALA A 118 -15.18 12.66 0.73
CA ALA A 118 -15.56 14.08 0.76
C ALA A 118 -14.37 15.04 0.77
N ASP A 119 -13.46 14.89 -0.21
CA ASP A 119 -12.29 15.76 -0.38
C ASP A 119 -11.47 15.92 0.93
N GLU A 120 -11.12 14.79 1.56
CA GLU A 120 -10.31 14.67 2.78
C GLU A 120 -10.98 15.08 4.09
N GLU A 121 -12.21 15.58 4.05
CA GLU A 121 -13.00 15.84 5.27
C GLU A 121 -13.20 14.55 6.08
N ARG A 122 -13.21 13.39 5.42
CA ARG A 122 -13.37 12.08 6.05
C ARG A 122 -12.33 11.09 5.56
N VAL A 123 -11.28 10.93 6.34
CA VAL A 123 -10.24 9.92 6.09
C VAL A 123 -10.49 8.68 6.95
N HIS A 124 -10.69 7.54 6.29
CA HIS A 124 -10.76 6.23 6.94
C HIS A 124 -9.44 5.48 6.76
N LEU A 125 -8.71 5.31 7.86
CA LEU A 125 -7.41 4.62 7.88
C LEU A 125 -7.56 3.21 8.46
N SER A 126 -7.01 2.22 7.76
CA SER A 126 -6.87 0.87 8.29
C SER A 126 -5.47 0.30 8.10
N ILE A 127 -4.97 -0.38 9.13
CA ILE A 127 -3.64 -1.00 9.13
C ILE A 127 -3.80 -2.48 9.50
N ARG A 128 -3.49 -3.39 8.56
CA ARG A 128 -3.69 -4.84 8.72
C ARG A 128 -5.08 -5.22 9.27
N GLY A 129 -6.12 -4.49 8.86
CA GLY A 129 -7.50 -4.71 9.28
C GLY A 129 -7.91 -3.98 10.58
N GLN A 130 -6.97 -3.42 11.35
CA GLN A 130 -7.33 -2.48 12.42
C GLN A 130 -7.94 -1.22 11.82
N GLY A 131 -8.99 -0.69 12.45
CA GLY A 131 -9.68 0.50 11.97
C GLY A 131 -10.75 0.24 10.89
N ILE A 132 -10.82 -0.95 10.28
CA ILE A 132 -11.70 -1.23 9.11
C ILE A 132 -13.20 -1.08 9.37
N LEU A 133 -13.64 -1.23 10.62
CA LEU A 133 -15.05 -1.10 11.01
C LEU A 133 -15.40 0.30 11.53
N THR A 134 -14.44 1.23 11.50
CA THR A 134 -14.64 2.59 12.00
C THR A 134 -15.43 3.40 10.98
N GLU A 135 -16.64 3.84 11.30
CA GLU A 135 -17.45 4.63 10.35
C GLU A 135 -16.93 6.06 10.18
N ARG A 136 -16.32 6.63 11.23
CA ARG A 136 -15.79 7.99 11.24
C ARG A 136 -14.47 8.05 11.97
N GLY A 137 -13.48 8.70 11.35
CA GLY A 137 -12.16 8.89 11.92
C GLY A 137 -11.37 7.59 12.07
N ILE A 138 -10.41 7.64 12.97
CA ILE A 138 -9.39 6.61 13.14
C ILE A 138 -9.48 6.07 14.58
N ARG A 139 -9.67 4.76 14.70
CA ARG A 139 -9.76 4.08 16.00
C ARG A 139 -8.85 2.87 16.04
N GLY A 140 -8.17 2.67 17.17
CA GLY A 140 -7.25 1.55 17.38
C GLY A 140 -5.90 1.71 16.68
N ILE A 141 -5.66 2.85 16.04
CA ILE A 141 -4.38 3.23 15.43
C ILE A 141 -3.91 4.50 16.12
N LYS A 142 -2.67 4.48 16.63
CA LYS A 142 -2.04 5.64 17.21
C LYS A 142 -1.42 6.49 16.11
N VAL A 143 -1.80 7.75 16.05
CA VAL A 143 -1.30 8.77 15.14
C VAL A 143 -0.52 9.78 15.97
N VAL A 144 0.71 10.06 15.53
CA VAL A 144 1.60 11.01 16.19
C VAL A 144 2.17 11.94 15.13
N LEU A 145 2.05 13.23 15.38
CA LEU A 145 2.62 14.30 14.54
C LEU A 145 3.69 15.03 15.36
N ASP A 146 4.94 15.00 14.90
CA ASP A 146 6.08 15.65 15.59
C ASP A 146 6.21 15.32 17.09
N GLY A 147 5.81 14.11 17.48
CA GLY A 147 5.79 13.65 18.88
C GLY A 147 4.50 13.95 19.65
N LEU A 148 3.59 14.77 19.11
CA LEU A 148 2.29 15.05 19.70
C LEU A 148 1.26 14.01 19.22
N PRO A 149 0.59 13.27 20.13
CA PRO A 149 -0.48 12.37 19.73
C PRO A 149 -1.68 13.18 19.24
N LEU A 150 -2.21 12.82 18.07
CA LEU A 150 -3.49 13.37 17.57
C LEU A 150 -4.69 12.62 18.15
N ASN A 151 -4.46 11.46 18.78
CA ASN A 151 -5.52 10.70 19.42
C ASN A 151 -5.88 11.27 20.80
N ASP A 152 -7.17 11.22 21.09
CA ASP A 152 -7.74 11.38 22.42
C ASP A 152 -7.27 10.27 23.38
N PRO A 153 -7.40 10.45 24.70
CA PRO A 153 -7.12 9.40 25.68
C PRO A 153 -7.95 8.12 25.49
N THR A 154 -9.04 8.19 24.72
CA THR A 154 -9.85 7.03 24.33
C THR A 154 -9.29 6.25 23.14
N GLY A 155 -8.20 6.73 22.52
CA GLY A 155 -7.57 6.16 21.33
C GLY A 155 -8.29 6.50 20.02
N PHE A 156 -9.20 7.47 20.04
CA PHE A 156 -9.88 8.01 18.87
C PHE A 156 -9.10 9.19 18.30
N ALA A 157 -8.90 9.25 16.99
CA ALA A 157 -8.44 10.44 16.28
C ALA A 157 -9.51 10.84 15.25
N PRO A 158 -9.87 12.14 15.15
CA PRO A 158 -10.97 12.59 14.29
C PRO A 158 -10.69 12.32 12.81
N ASP A 159 -9.48 12.61 12.33
CA ASP A 159 -9.05 12.47 10.94
C ASP A 159 -7.55 12.86 10.81
N LEU A 160 -7.10 13.11 9.57
CA LEU A 160 -5.77 13.58 9.22
C LEU A 160 -5.82 14.84 8.31
N PHE A 161 -6.95 15.55 8.23
CA PHE A 161 -7.08 16.69 7.29
C PHE A 161 -6.30 17.91 7.76
N ASP A 162 -6.11 18.06 9.08
CA ASP A 162 -5.35 19.16 9.68
C ASP A 162 -3.83 19.08 9.38
N VAL A 163 -3.36 17.98 8.78
CA VAL A 163 -1.94 17.77 8.45
C VAL A 163 -1.65 18.29 7.05
N ASP A 164 -0.73 19.25 6.94
CA ASP A 164 -0.22 19.68 5.64
C ASP A 164 0.80 18.67 5.09
N TRP A 165 0.31 17.74 4.27
CA TRP A 165 1.09 16.68 3.63
C TRP A 165 2.19 17.19 2.71
N ALA A 166 2.14 18.44 2.22
CA ALA A 166 3.20 19.02 1.42
C ALA A 166 4.46 19.35 2.24
N THR A 167 4.31 19.53 3.55
CA THR A 167 5.41 19.89 4.48
C THR A 167 6.01 18.68 5.20
N VAL A 168 5.36 17.52 5.13
CA VAL A 168 5.80 16.30 5.78
C VAL A 168 7.15 15.86 5.21
N LYS A 169 8.13 15.65 6.09
CA LYS A 169 9.50 15.24 5.70
C LYS A 169 9.72 13.73 5.79
N ARG A 170 9.03 13.09 6.73
CA ARG A 170 9.20 11.68 7.05
C ARG A 170 7.89 11.10 7.53
N ILE A 171 7.55 9.91 7.03
CA ILE A 171 6.39 9.14 7.44
C ILE A 171 6.87 7.80 7.94
N GLU A 172 6.46 7.45 9.15
CA GLU A 172 6.81 6.19 9.78
C GLU A 172 5.54 5.43 10.11
N VAL A 173 5.41 4.23 9.54
CA VAL A 173 4.29 3.34 9.84
C VAL A 173 4.78 2.11 10.55
N PHE A 174 4.32 1.98 11.78
CA PHE A 174 4.55 0.82 12.63
C PHE A 174 3.37 -0.14 12.53
N ARG A 175 3.64 -1.43 12.31
CA ARG A 175 2.60 -2.47 12.20
C ARG A 175 2.93 -3.59 13.20
N GLY A 176 2.20 -3.62 14.31
CA GLY A 176 2.37 -4.58 15.41
C GLY A 176 1.80 -4.03 16.70
#